data_AF-A0A3D6DZQ1-F1
#
_entry.id   AF-A0A3D6DZQ1-F1
#
_cell.length_a   1.000
_cell.length_b   1.000
_cell.length_c   1.000
_cell.angle_alpha   90.00
_cell.angle_beta   90.00
_cell.angle_gamma   90.00
#
_symmetry.space_group_name_H-M   'P 1'
#
loop_
_entity.id
_entity.type
_entity.pdbx_description
1 polymer ?
#
loop_
_entity_poly.entity_id
_entity_poly.type
_entity_poly.pdbx_seq_one_letter_code
_entity_poly.pdbx_strand_id
1 'polypeptide(L)'
;MLYLASFLDQPVRGKTNEIIGRLEDLIVRVGEDLYPPITGLVIRDGRRNFFVPATQLESINGVTRLVSSTVNLRPFLRRDGEILLRKDVLDHQIIDISGRRIVRVNDVQVLRVERTYRLVGVDVSPQALLRRMGPRTLSHRIVGRRIIDWQEAQYLASEAPVRLKVSYDRLSELNPVDLARIVDALSYRESAEIVAALDDETAAEMLEEVSDARLSDLLEGMDVERAADIL
;
A
#
# COMPACT_ATOMS: atom_id res chain seq x y z
N MET A 1 17.99 1.40 3.42
CA MET A 1 16.52 1.51 3.32
C MET A 1 16.16 2.93 2.95
N LEU A 2 15.13 3.12 2.14
CA LEU A 2 14.65 4.42 1.69
C LEU A 2 13.15 4.53 1.96
N TYR A 3 12.68 5.74 2.22
CA TYR A 3 11.27 6.03 2.41
C TYR A 3 10.75 6.84 1.24
N LEU A 4 9.61 6.44 0.67
CA LEU A 4 9.01 7.05 -0.51
C LEU A 4 8.90 8.56 -0.37
N ALA A 5 8.34 9.04 0.74
CA ALA A 5 8.15 10.47 0.98
C ALA A 5 9.44 11.30 0.92
N SER A 6 10.60 10.70 1.19
CA SER A 6 11.88 11.42 1.21
C SER A 6 12.41 11.80 -0.17
N PHE A 7 11.89 11.16 -1.23
CA PHE A 7 12.33 11.40 -2.61
C PHE A 7 11.17 11.69 -3.58
N LEU A 8 9.93 11.67 -3.11
CA LEU A 8 8.80 12.22 -3.87
C LEU A 8 8.98 13.73 -4.10
N ASP A 9 8.48 14.19 -5.24
CA ASP A 9 8.56 15.58 -5.72
C ASP A 9 9.99 16.14 -5.88
N GLN A 10 11.02 15.29 -5.70
CA GLN A 10 12.42 15.63 -5.93
C GLN A 10 12.77 15.58 -7.42
N PRO A 11 13.79 16.34 -7.85
CA PRO A 11 14.27 16.28 -9.23
C PRO A 11 14.73 14.87 -9.61
N VAL A 12 14.29 14.43 -10.78
CA VAL A 12 14.87 13.27 -11.47
C VAL A 12 15.93 13.78 -12.43
N ARG A 13 17.15 13.26 -12.29
CA ARG A 13 18.29 13.66 -13.12
C ARG A 13 18.67 12.57 -14.10
N GLY A 14 19.00 12.95 -15.32
CA GLY A 14 19.55 12.03 -16.31
C GLY A 14 21.07 11.86 -16.18
N LYS A 15 21.65 11.22 -17.19
CA LYS A 15 23.06 10.82 -17.19
C LYS A 15 24.01 12.00 -17.10
N THR A 16 23.69 13.11 -17.76
CA THR A 16 24.50 14.34 -17.76
C THR A 16 24.13 15.31 -16.64
N ASN A 17 23.40 14.83 -15.61
CA ASN A 17 23.00 15.58 -14.42
C ASN A 17 21.96 16.70 -14.65
N GLU A 18 21.41 16.78 -15.85
CA GLU A 18 20.27 17.61 -16.25
C GLU A 18 18.97 17.13 -15.59
N ILE A 19 18.03 18.05 -15.40
CA ILE A 19 16.73 17.75 -14.79
C ILE A 19 15.77 17.27 -15.88
N ILE A 20 15.31 16.03 -15.73
CA ILE A 20 14.32 15.39 -16.62
C ILE A 20 12.89 15.72 -16.18
N GLY A 21 12.69 15.95 -14.88
CA GLY A 21 11.39 16.24 -14.28
C GLY A 21 11.45 16.07 -12.78
N ARG A 22 10.30 15.75 -12.17
CA ARG A 22 10.18 15.42 -10.75
C ARG A 22 9.56 14.05 -10.57
N LEU A 23 9.99 13.33 -9.53
CA LEU A 23 9.44 12.03 -9.23
C LEU A 23 8.03 12.19 -8.66
N GLU A 24 7.04 11.71 -9.40
CA GLU A 24 5.64 11.78 -9.01
C GLU A 24 5.23 10.52 -8.23
N ASP A 25 5.65 9.35 -8.71
CA ASP A 25 5.28 8.06 -8.12
C ASP A 25 6.27 6.94 -8.49
N LEU A 26 6.23 5.83 -7.75
CA LEU A 26 6.88 4.57 -8.09
C LEU A 26 5.83 3.50 -8.38
N ILE A 27 6.13 2.63 -9.33
CA ILE A 27 5.23 1.55 -9.74
C ILE A 27 5.82 0.22 -9.32
N VAL A 28 5.04 -0.58 -8.61
CA VAL A 28 5.31 -2.02 -8.39
C VAL A 28 4.33 -2.86 -9.18
N ARG A 29 4.72 -4.09 -9.45
CA ARG A 29 3.78 -5.12 -9.93
C ARG A 29 3.72 -6.21 -8.88
N VAL A 30 2.53 -6.44 -8.34
CA VAL A 30 2.31 -7.55 -7.42
C VAL A 30 2.21 -8.82 -8.27
N GLY A 31 3.06 -9.78 -7.91
CA GLY A 31 3.13 -11.11 -8.51
C GLY A 31 3.46 -12.11 -7.41
N GLU A 32 4.18 -13.17 -7.74
CA GLU A 32 4.56 -14.22 -6.79
C GLU A 32 5.72 -13.81 -5.85
N ASP A 33 6.41 -12.72 -6.16
CA ASP A 33 7.50 -12.20 -5.33
C ASP A 33 6.96 -11.69 -3.97
N LEU A 34 7.50 -12.24 -2.87
CA LEU A 34 7.22 -11.78 -1.49
C LEU A 34 7.45 -10.27 -1.31
N TYR A 35 8.44 -9.72 -2.03
CA TYR A 35 8.79 -8.30 -2.02
C TYR A 35 8.76 -7.74 -3.44
N PRO A 36 7.63 -7.14 -3.87
CA PRO A 36 7.44 -6.69 -5.24
C PRO A 36 8.55 -5.72 -5.72
N PRO A 37 9.14 -5.95 -6.89
CA PRO A 37 10.13 -5.03 -7.43
C PRO A 37 9.46 -3.74 -7.94
N ILE A 38 10.17 -2.62 -7.79
CA ILE A 38 9.85 -1.40 -8.51
C ILE A 38 10.08 -1.68 -10.00
N THR A 39 9.02 -1.59 -10.80
CA THR A 39 9.05 -1.85 -12.24
C THR A 39 9.12 -0.56 -13.06
N GLY A 40 8.77 0.57 -12.46
CA GLY A 40 8.85 1.87 -13.12
C GLY A 40 8.69 3.06 -12.19
N LEU A 41 8.85 4.23 -12.78
CA LEU A 41 8.72 5.54 -12.17
C LEU A 41 7.71 6.34 -12.98
N VAL A 42 6.88 7.11 -12.29
CA VAL A 42 6.08 8.17 -12.89
C VAL A 42 6.84 9.46 -12.68
N ILE A 43 7.22 10.11 -13.78
CA ILE A 43 7.92 11.40 -13.75
C ILE A 43 6.96 12.47 -14.24
N ARG A 44 6.87 13.56 -13.48
CA ARG A 44 6.11 14.75 -13.83
C ARG A 44 7.02 15.82 -14.44
N ASP A 45 6.64 16.30 -15.61
CA ASP A 45 7.20 17.49 -16.25
C ASP A 45 6.07 18.47 -16.59
N GLY A 46 6.09 19.63 -15.92
CA GLY A 46 4.98 20.59 -15.95
C GLY A 46 3.65 19.95 -15.52
N ARG A 47 2.72 19.82 -16.47
CA ARG A 47 1.38 19.21 -16.30
C ARG A 47 1.28 17.78 -16.84
N ARG A 48 2.37 17.21 -17.34
CA ARG A 48 2.39 15.89 -17.97
C ARG A 48 3.10 14.89 -17.07
N ASN A 49 2.53 13.70 -16.96
CA ASN A 49 3.16 12.55 -16.33
C ASN A 49 3.54 11.54 -17.40
N PHE A 50 4.74 10.99 -17.33
CA PHE A 50 5.22 9.96 -18.24
C PHE A 50 5.91 8.83 -17.48
N PHE A 51 5.94 7.67 -18.12
CA PHE A 51 6.52 6.44 -17.55
C PHE A 51 8.00 6.31 -17.87
N VAL A 52 8.80 5.95 -16.87
CA VAL A 52 10.17 5.51 -17.06
C VAL A 52 10.35 4.12 -16.46
N PRO A 53 10.83 3.12 -17.22
CA PRO A 53 11.05 1.77 -16.68
C PRO A 53 12.17 1.79 -15.64
N ALA A 54 12.04 0.94 -14.62
CA ALA A 54 13.06 0.83 -13.55
C ALA A 54 14.41 0.34 -14.06
N THR A 55 14.48 -0.27 -15.26
CA THR A 55 15.75 -0.59 -15.93
C THR A 55 16.58 0.65 -16.25
N GLN A 56 15.98 1.84 -16.30
CA GLN A 56 16.69 3.10 -16.44
C GLN A 56 17.06 3.74 -15.11
N LEU A 57 16.61 3.20 -13.97
CA LEU A 57 16.92 3.73 -12.65
C LEU A 57 18.33 3.32 -12.22
N GLU A 58 19.21 4.30 -12.03
CA GLU A 58 20.57 4.06 -11.56
C GLU A 58 20.63 4.00 -10.02
N SER A 59 20.07 5.02 -9.38
CA SER A 59 20.04 5.15 -7.92
C SER A 59 18.99 6.15 -7.43
N ILE A 60 18.62 5.99 -6.16
CA ILE A 60 17.82 6.93 -5.38
C ILE A 60 18.63 7.27 -4.12
N ASN A 61 19.26 8.45 -4.10
CA ASN A 61 20.10 8.93 -3.00
C ASN A 61 19.80 10.41 -2.74
N GLY A 62 18.67 10.70 -2.11
CA GLY A 62 18.12 12.07 -1.95
C GLY A 62 17.52 12.64 -3.24
N VAL A 63 18.16 12.37 -4.38
CA VAL A 63 17.63 12.59 -5.73
C VAL A 63 17.61 11.28 -6.51
N THR A 64 16.70 11.19 -7.47
CA THR A 64 16.55 10.04 -8.37
C THR A 64 17.42 10.26 -9.60
N ARG A 65 18.27 9.28 -9.94
CA ARG A 65 19.17 9.35 -11.09
C ARG A 65 18.87 8.25 -12.09
N LEU A 66 18.81 8.61 -13.38
CA LEU A 66 18.64 7.70 -14.49
C LEU A 66 19.96 7.44 -15.20
N VAL A 67 20.14 6.22 -15.71
CA VAL A 67 21.31 5.82 -16.52
C VAL A 67 21.37 6.51 -17.88
N SER A 68 20.24 7.08 -18.34
CA SER A 68 20.08 7.75 -19.63
C SER A 68 19.29 9.04 -19.48
N SER A 69 19.57 9.99 -20.37
CA SER A 69 18.84 11.25 -20.55
C SER A 69 17.67 11.10 -21.51
N THR A 70 17.64 10.03 -22.30
CA THR A 70 16.60 9.77 -23.30
C THR A 70 15.48 8.94 -22.68
N VAL A 71 14.35 9.61 -22.43
CA VAL A 71 13.14 9.01 -21.85
C VAL A 71 11.97 9.06 -22.83
N ASN A 72 11.07 8.09 -22.74
CA ASN A 72 9.85 8.09 -23.54
C ASN A 72 8.81 8.99 -22.86
N LEU A 73 8.48 10.11 -23.50
CA LEU A 73 7.54 11.11 -22.96
C LEU A 73 6.06 10.79 -23.27
N ARG A 74 5.74 9.57 -23.72
CA ARG A 74 4.34 9.15 -23.86
C ARG A 74 3.63 9.31 -22.51
N PRO A 75 2.40 9.86 -22.51
CA PRO A 75 1.61 9.97 -21.30
C PRO A 75 1.54 8.64 -20.56
N PHE A 76 1.70 8.70 -19.25
CA PHE A 76 1.56 7.51 -18.41
C PHE A 76 0.14 6.96 -18.51
N LEU A 77 0.04 5.67 -18.80
CA LEU A 77 -1.18 4.87 -18.71
C LEU A 77 -0.87 3.66 -17.83
N ARG A 78 -1.62 3.52 -16.74
CA ARG A 78 -1.49 2.41 -15.80
C ARG A 78 -1.87 1.09 -16.50
N ARG A 79 -1.05 0.05 -16.34
CA ARG A 79 -1.37 -1.30 -16.82
C ARG A 79 -2.04 -2.15 -15.75
N ASP A 80 -2.60 -3.28 -16.15
CA ASP A 80 -3.13 -4.28 -15.21
C ASP A 80 -2.04 -4.83 -14.27
N GLY A 81 -2.40 -5.00 -13.01
CA GLY A 81 -1.50 -5.49 -11.95
C GLY A 81 -0.43 -4.49 -11.48
N GLU A 82 -0.37 -3.28 -12.03
CA GLU A 82 0.53 -2.22 -11.55
C GLU A 82 -0.10 -1.48 -10.37
N ILE A 83 0.69 -1.22 -9.33
CA ILE A 83 0.33 -0.40 -8.14
C ILE A 83 1.26 0.80 -8.08
N LEU A 84 0.68 1.97 -7.90
CA LEU A 84 1.35 3.26 -7.73
C LEU A 84 1.52 3.56 -6.25
N LEU A 85 2.73 3.50 -5.71
CA LEU A 85 2.95 3.54 -4.26
C LEU A 85 2.46 4.83 -3.58
N ARG A 86 2.53 5.99 -4.24
CA ARG A 86 1.99 7.24 -3.70
C ARG A 86 0.47 7.29 -3.83
N LYS A 87 -0.06 6.89 -4.98
CA LYS A 87 -1.50 6.98 -5.25
C LYS A 87 -2.34 5.93 -4.52
N ASP A 88 -1.80 4.74 -4.37
CA ASP A 88 -2.57 3.53 -4.05
C ASP A 88 -2.19 2.89 -2.70
N VAL A 89 -1.03 3.26 -2.13
CA VAL A 89 -0.51 2.65 -0.90
C VAL A 89 -0.39 3.70 0.19
N LEU A 90 0.32 4.79 -0.10
CA LEU A 90 0.44 5.91 0.82
C LEU A 90 -0.96 6.44 1.16
N ASP A 91 -1.20 6.82 2.41
CA ASP A 91 -2.46 7.38 2.88
C ASP A 91 -3.69 6.44 2.82
N HIS A 92 -3.49 5.15 2.52
CA HIS A 92 -4.56 4.16 2.54
C HIS A 92 -4.53 3.36 3.85
N GLN A 93 -5.68 2.81 4.22
CA GLN A 93 -5.82 1.87 5.31
C GLN A 93 -5.45 0.47 4.84
N ILE A 94 -4.78 -0.25 5.73
CA ILE A 94 -4.44 -1.66 5.55
C ILE A 94 -4.73 -2.40 6.84
N ILE A 95 -4.94 -3.70 6.73
CA ILE A 95 -4.97 -4.64 7.83
C ILE A 95 -3.52 -5.07 8.11
N ASP A 96 -3.07 -4.85 9.34
CA ASP A 96 -1.82 -5.37 9.90
C ASP A 96 -2.12 -6.74 10.48
N ILE A 97 -1.75 -7.83 9.79
CA ILE A 97 -2.06 -9.21 10.21
C ILE A 97 -1.38 -9.50 11.56
N SER A 98 -0.07 -9.25 11.64
CA SER A 98 0.71 -9.41 12.86
C SER A 98 0.21 -8.55 14.03
N GLY A 99 -0.13 -7.28 13.74
CA GLY A 99 -0.62 -6.33 14.75
C GLY A 99 -2.12 -6.42 15.04
N ARG A 100 -2.87 -7.20 14.26
CA ARG A 100 -4.29 -7.53 14.43
C ARG A 100 -5.20 -6.31 14.48
N ARG A 101 -4.99 -5.37 13.56
CA ARG A 101 -5.71 -4.10 13.54
C ARG A 101 -5.63 -3.44 12.16
N ILE A 102 -6.52 -2.48 11.93
CA ILE A 102 -6.35 -1.56 10.80
C ILE A 102 -5.42 -0.42 11.18
N VAL A 103 -4.59 -0.05 10.21
CA VAL A 103 -3.64 1.05 10.32
C VAL A 103 -3.61 1.84 9.02
N ARG A 104 -3.29 3.14 9.14
CA ARG A 104 -3.05 4.00 7.99
C ARG A 104 -1.58 4.00 7.62
N VAL A 105 -1.28 3.82 6.33
CA VAL A 105 0.07 3.92 5.79
C VAL A 105 0.50 5.39 5.73
N ASN A 106 1.49 5.76 6.53
CA ASN A 106 2.03 7.12 6.55
C ASN A 106 3.22 7.29 5.61
N ASP A 107 3.93 6.20 5.30
CA ASP A 107 5.02 6.17 4.32
C ASP A 107 5.26 4.74 3.82
N VAL A 108 6.03 4.63 2.73
CA VAL A 108 6.37 3.34 2.11
C VAL A 108 7.87 3.12 2.16
N GLN A 109 8.28 1.92 2.57
CA GLN A 109 9.67 1.54 2.71
C GLN A 109 10.13 0.71 1.50
N VAL A 110 11.22 1.17 0.89
CA VAL A 110 11.84 0.55 -0.28
C VAL A 110 13.29 0.20 0.06
N LEU A 111 13.74 -0.97 -0.35
CA LEU A 111 15.12 -1.42 -0.18
C LEU A 111 15.75 -1.74 -1.53
N ARG A 112 17.01 -1.35 -1.73
CA ARG A 112 17.79 -1.83 -2.87
C ARG A 112 18.41 -3.17 -2.50
N VAL A 113 17.99 -4.22 -3.17
CA VAL A 113 18.60 -5.55 -3.10
C VAL A 113 19.31 -5.76 -4.42
N GLU A 114 20.64 -5.91 -4.37
CA GLU A 114 21.50 -5.92 -5.55
C GLU A 114 21.31 -4.68 -6.44
N ARG A 115 20.68 -4.84 -7.61
CA ARG A 115 20.41 -3.76 -8.58
C ARG A 115 18.94 -3.35 -8.65
N THR A 116 18.07 -3.98 -7.88
CA THR A 116 16.62 -3.77 -7.94
C THR A 116 16.10 -3.17 -6.66
N TYR A 117 15.31 -2.11 -6.77
CA TYR A 117 14.55 -1.57 -5.64
C TYR A 117 13.31 -2.44 -5.44
N ARG A 118 13.04 -2.85 -4.21
CA ARG A 118 11.89 -3.68 -3.83
C ARG A 118 11.10 -3.00 -2.71
N LEU A 119 9.79 -3.13 -2.79
CA LEU A 119 8.88 -2.78 -1.71
C LEU A 119 9.06 -3.79 -0.59
N VAL A 120 9.41 -3.33 0.61
CA VAL A 120 9.70 -4.20 1.76
C VAL A 120 8.76 -3.99 2.94
N GLY A 121 8.06 -2.86 2.99
CA GLY A 121 7.12 -2.59 4.06
C GLY A 121 6.52 -1.20 4.01
N VAL A 122 5.70 -0.92 5.01
CA VAL A 122 4.99 0.35 5.19
C VAL A 122 5.23 0.89 6.59
N ASP A 123 5.38 2.20 6.70
CA ASP A 123 5.56 2.90 7.97
C ASP A 123 4.23 3.48 8.43
N VAL A 124 3.77 3.06 9.61
CA VAL A 124 2.52 3.49 10.24
C VAL A 124 2.76 4.36 11.48
N SER A 125 3.99 4.84 11.64
CA SER A 125 4.38 5.75 12.72
C SER A 125 3.80 7.14 12.44
N PRO A 126 3.15 7.83 13.41
CA PRO A 126 2.69 9.19 13.22
C PRO A 126 3.85 10.14 12.87
N GLN A 127 5.05 9.86 13.38
CA GLN A 127 6.27 10.62 13.07
C GLN A 127 6.64 10.56 11.59
N ALA A 128 6.21 9.52 10.85
CA ALA A 128 6.46 9.41 9.42
C ALA A 128 5.82 10.56 8.63
N LEU A 129 4.71 11.13 9.12
CA LEU A 129 4.05 12.30 8.53
C LEU A 129 4.98 13.52 8.50
N LEU A 130 5.93 13.62 9.44
CA LEU A 130 6.92 14.71 9.44
C LEU A 130 7.89 14.63 8.26
N ARG A 131 8.09 13.46 7.62
CA ARG A 131 8.86 13.39 6.37
C ARG A 131 8.14 14.05 5.20
N ARG A 132 6.81 14.11 5.28
CA ARG A 132 5.93 14.70 4.26
C ARG A 132 5.64 16.17 4.52
N MET A 133 5.40 16.53 5.78
CA MET A 133 4.95 17.88 6.19
C MET A 133 6.05 18.74 6.81
N GLY A 134 7.12 18.12 7.31
CA GLY A 134 8.21 18.81 7.99
C GLY A 134 9.26 19.37 7.03
N PRO A 135 10.26 20.11 7.55
CA PRO A 135 11.35 20.64 6.75
C PRO A 135 12.11 19.52 6.04
N ARG A 136 12.21 19.60 4.71
CA ARG A 136 12.80 18.55 3.86
C ARG A 136 14.23 18.16 4.25
N THR A 137 15.01 19.09 4.79
CA THR A 137 16.39 18.87 5.27
C THR A 137 16.47 17.88 6.44
N LEU A 138 15.40 17.72 7.21
CA LEU A 138 15.32 16.80 8.34
C LEU A 138 14.65 15.47 7.98
N SER A 139 14.00 15.36 6.82
CA SER A 139 13.24 14.17 6.42
C SER A 139 14.06 12.88 6.48
N HIS A 140 15.31 12.91 6.03
CA HIS A 140 16.22 11.76 6.04
C HIS A 140 16.66 11.31 7.43
N ARG A 141 16.50 12.15 8.47
CA ARG A 141 16.86 11.83 9.86
C ARG A 141 15.71 11.15 10.61
N ILE A 142 14.51 11.14 10.03
CA ILE A 142 13.31 10.61 10.68
C ILE A 142 13.24 9.12 10.37
N VAL A 143 13.58 8.30 11.36
CA VAL A 143 13.47 6.84 11.28
C VAL A 143 12.07 6.42 11.68
N GLY A 144 11.42 5.60 10.85
CA GLY A 144 10.17 4.94 11.19
C GLY A 144 10.33 4.05 12.42
N ARG A 145 9.36 4.12 13.34
CA ARG A 145 9.39 3.34 14.60
C ARG A 145 8.49 2.11 14.56
N ARG A 146 7.50 2.10 13.67
CA ARG A 146 6.53 1.03 13.47
C ARG A 146 6.44 0.74 11.99
N ILE A 147 7.22 -0.25 11.56
CA ILE A 147 7.24 -0.76 10.21
C ILE A 147 6.47 -2.08 10.21
N ILE A 148 5.55 -2.21 9.27
CA ILE A 148 4.87 -3.47 8.97
C ILE A 148 5.54 -4.02 7.72
N ASP A 149 5.98 -5.28 7.77
CA ASP A 149 6.54 -5.97 6.61
C ASP A 149 5.46 -6.01 5.52
N TRP A 150 5.85 -5.82 4.26
CA TRP A 150 4.89 -5.85 3.15
C TRP A 150 4.09 -7.16 3.11
N GLN A 151 4.70 -8.26 3.54
CA GLN A 151 4.02 -9.54 3.65
C GLN A 151 2.95 -9.55 4.74
N GLU A 152 3.01 -8.69 5.75
CA GLU A 152 2.02 -8.64 6.84
C GLU A 152 0.93 -7.59 6.60
N ALA A 153 1.01 -6.88 5.47
CA ALA A 153 0.07 -5.83 5.08
C ALA A 153 -0.97 -6.38 4.08
N GLN A 154 -2.25 -6.23 4.40
CA GLN A 154 -3.34 -6.62 3.52
C GLN A 154 -4.28 -5.43 3.25
N TYR A 155 -4.69 -5.26 2.00
CA TYR A 155 -5.63 -4.21 1.62
C TYR A 155 -7.07 -4.67 1.77
N LEU A 156 -8.00 -3.74 1.96
CA LEU A 156 -9.42 -3.98 1.78
C LEU A 156 -9.78 -3.78 0.30
N ALA A 157 -10.75 -4.51 -0.25
CA ALA A 157 -11.12 -4.41 -1.66
C ALA A 157 -11.70 -3.03 -2.02
N SER A 158 -12.43 -2.41 -1.09
CA SER A 158 -12.94 -1.03 -1.18
C SER A 158 -11.85 0.03 -1.34
N GLU A 159 -10.75 -0.13 -0.61
CA GLU A 159 -9.60 0.78 -0.58
C GLU A 159 -8.50 0.36 -1.55
N ALA A 160 -8.54 -0.88 -2.01
CA ALA A 160 -7.60 -1.38 -2.99
C ALA A 160 -7.80 -0.63 -4.30
N PRO A 161 -6.70 -0.31 -5.01
CA PRO A 161 -6.78 0.06 -6.40
C PRO A 161 -7.54 -1.03 -7.13
N VAL A 162 -8.44 -0.62 -8.04
CA VAL A 162 -9.41 -1.42 -8.82
C VAL A 162 -8.86 -2.72 -9.47
N ARG A 163 -7.55 -3.00 -9.38
CA ARG A 163 -6.86 -4.15 -9.99
C ARG A 163 -5.96 -4.93 -9.03
N LEU A 164 -5.88 -4.56 -7.75
CA LEU A 164 -5.29 -5.43 -6.73
C LEU A 164 -6.32 -6.52 -6.45
N LYS A 165 -6.00 -7.77 -6.81
CA LYS A 165 -6.76 -8.90 -6.25
C LYS A 165 -6.42 -8.93 -4.77
N VAL A 166 -7.33 -8.42 -3.96
CA VAL A 166 -7.29 -8.61 -2.52
C VAL A 166 -7.69 -10.07 -2.29
N SER A 167 -6.70 -10.89 -1.96
CA SER A 167 -6.96 -12.19 -1.34
C SER A 167 -7.02 -11.94 0.16
N TYR A 168 -8.08 -12.42 0.80
CA TYR A 168 -8.29 -12.37 2.24
C TYR A 168 -7.89 -13.69 2.91
N ASP A 169 -7.18 -14.58 2.21
CA ASP A 169 -6.87 -15.95 2.65
C ASP A 169 -6.05 -16.01 3.95
N ARG A 170 -5.42 -14.89 4.34
CA ARG A 170 -4.68 -14.77 5.60
C ARG A 170 -5.47 -14.15 6.74
N LEU A 171 -6.68 -13.66 6.49
CA LEU A 171 -7.58 -13.25 7.58
C LEU A 171 -8.09 -14.46 8.35
N SER A 172 -8.31 -15.61 7.70
CA SER A 172 -8.67 -16.86 8.38
C SER A 172 -7.57 -17.40 9.30
N GLU A 173 -6.35 -16.86 9.25
CA GLU A 173 -5.29 -17.19 10.21
C GLU A 173 -5.45 -16.43 11.54
N LEU A 174 -6.27 -15.37 11.56
CA LEU A 174 -6.58 -14.62 12.77
C LEU A 174 -7.65 -15.34 13.58
N ASN A 175 -7.55 -15.26 14.91
CA ASN A 175 -8.61 -15.78 15.76
C ASN A 175 -9.89 -14.92 15.67
N PRO A 176 -11.06 -15.47 16.02
CA PRO A 176 -12.35 -14.77 15.97
C PRO A 176 -12.37 -13.42 16.68
N VAL A 177 -11.80 -13.34 17.89
CA VAL A 177 -11.74 -12.10 18.69
C VAL A 177 -10.97 -10.99 17.99
N ASP A 178 -9.86 -11.33 17.34
CA ASP A 178 -9.03 -10.36 16.63
C ASP A 178 -9.67 -9.93 15.30
N LEU A 179 -10.35 -10.84 14.60
CA LEU A 179 -11.20 -10.49 13.45
C LEU A 179 -12.34 -9.56 13.84
N ALA A 180 -13.05 -9.86 14.93
CA ALA A 180 -14.15 -9.05 15.42
C ALA A 180 -13.71 -7.61 15.73
N ARG A 181 -12.54 -7.45 16.37
CA ARG A 181 -11.94 -6.12 16.62
C ARG A 181 -11.63 -5.36 15.34
N ILE A 182 -11.14 -6.04 14.31
CA ILE A 182 -10.87 -5.44 13.00
C ILE A 182 -12.19 -4.99 12.38
N VAL A 183 -13.19 -5.87 12.34
CA VAL A 183 -14.53 -5.64 11.77
C VAL A 183 -15.28 -4.51 12.48
N ASP A 184 -15.19 -4.41 13.80
CA ASP A 184 -15.79 -3.33 14.60
C ASP A 184 -15.19 -1.95 14.27
N ALA A 185 -13.89 -1.90 13.95
CA ALA A 185 -13.17 -0.67 13.65
C ALA A 185 -13.35 -0.16 12.20
N LEU A 186 -14.01 -0.96 11.34
CA LEU A 186 -14.21 -0.65 9.93
C LEU A 186 -15.53 0.06 9.64
N SER A 187 -15.60 0.68 8.47
CA SER A 187 -16.89 1.08 7.91
C SER A 187 -17.70 -0.15 7.55
N TYR A 188 -19.03 -0.03 7.59
CA TYR A 188 -19.95 -1.12 7.25
C TYR A 188 -19.61 -1.85 5.95
N ARG A 189 -19.23 -1.11 4.91
CA ARG A 189 -18.87 -1.68 3.61
C ARG A 189 -17.63 -2.58 3.70
N GLU A 190 -16.60 -2.11 4.42
CA GLU A 190 -15.35 -2.85 4.59
C GLU A 190 -15.54 -4.06 5.51
N SER A 191 -16.33 -3.91 6.57
CA SER A 191 -16.74 -5.00 7.45
C SER A 191 -17.44 -6.10 6.65
N ALA A 192 -18.40 -5.75 5.80
CA ALA A 192 -19.10 -6.70 4.93
C ALA A 192 -18.17 -7.38 3.93
N GLU A 193 -17.16 -6.68 3.40
CA GLU A 193 -16.14 -7.29 2.53
C GLU A 193 -15.31 -8.36 3.25
N ILE A 194 -14.96 -8.13 4.53
CA ILE A 194 -14.27 -9.14 5.34
C ILE A 194 -15.18 -10.34 5.58
N VAL A 195 -16.41 -10.12 6.06
CA VAL A 195 -17.35 -11.23 6.34
C VAL A 195 -17.61 -12.06 5.09
N ALA A 196 -17.80 -11.42 3.94
CA ALA A 196 -18.04 -12.12 2.68
C ALA A 196 -16.88 -13.02 2.24
N ALA A 197 -15.66 -12.70 2.67
CA ALA A 197 -14.45 -13.42 2.30
C ALA A 197 -14.10 -14.58 3.25
N LEU A 198 -14.72 -14.64 4.43
CA LEU A 198 -14.58 -15.75 5.37
C LEU A 198 -15.50 -16.90 4.97
N ASP A 199 -15.15 -18.13 5.35
CA ASP A 199 -16.08 -19.26 5.38
C ASP A 199 -17.09 -19.10 6.51
N ASP A 200 -18.21 -19.83 6.42
CA ASP A 200 -19.35 -19.62 7.33
C ASP A 200 -19.03 -19.97 8.79
N GLU A 201 -18.15 -20.95 9.04
CA GLU A 201 -17.72 -21.33 10.39
C GLU A 201 -16.90 -20.20 11.04
N THR A 202 -15.86 -19.73 10.34
CA THR A 202 -15.03 -18.61 10.83
C THR A 202 -15.85 -17.31 10.97
N ALA A 203 -16.79 -17.06 10.05
CA ALA A 203 -17.68 -15.92 10.12
C ALA A 203 -18.59 -15.99 11.36
N ALA A 204 -19.18 -17.15 11.65
CA ALA A 204 -20.04 -17.36 12.83
C ALA A 204 -19.28 -17.08 14.12
N GLU A 205 -18.11 -17.71 14.31
CA GLU A 205 -17.30 -17.49 15.51
C GLU A 205 -16.90 -16.02 15.69
N MET A 206 -16.55 -15.34 14.59
CA MET A 206 -16.21 -13.92 14.62
C MET A 206 -17.42 -13.05 14.97
N LEU A 207 -18.61 -13.37 14.45
CA LEU A 207 -19.84 -12.64 14.73
C LEU A 207 -20.32 -12.79 16.19
N GLU A 208 -19.94 -13.86 16.90
CA GLU A 208 -20.19 -13.97 18.34
C GLU A 208 -19.38 -12.96 19.17
N GLU A 209 -18.25 -12.49 18.63
CA GLU A 209 -17.29 -11.63 19.33
C GLU A 209 -17.40 -10.14 18.95
N VAL A 210 -18.14 -9.79 17.88
CA VAL A 210 -18.35 -8.38 17.49
C VAL A 210 -19.34 -7.68 18.43
N SER A 211 -19.30 -6.35 18.44
CA SER A 211 -20.30 -5.58 19.18
C SER A 211 -21.74 -5.80 18.66
N ASP A 212 -22.73 -5.82 19.56
CA ASP A 212 -24.16 -6.00 19.20
C ASP A 212 -24.64 -5.04 18.09
N ALA A 213 -24.14 -3.80 18.13
CA ALA A 213 -24.45 -2.80 17.12
C ALA A 213 -23.88 -3.20 15.75
N ARG A 214 -22.63 -3.67 15.71
CA ARG A 214 -21.99 -4.14 14.48
C ARG A 214 -22.62 -5.43 13.97
N LEU A 215 -22.99 -6.36 14.84
CA LEU A 215 -23.70 -7.58 14.47
C LEU A 215 -25.02 -7.25 13.76
N SER A 216 -25.81 -6.35 14.34
CA SER A 216 -27.08 -5.91 13.77
C SER A 216 -26.87 -5.28 12.39
N ASP A 217 -25.92 -4.35 12.27
CA ASP A 217 -25.57 -3.72 10.98
C ASP A 217 -25.20 -4.78 9.93
N LEU A 218 -24.34 -5.74 10.28
CA LEU A 218 -23.87 -6.78 9.36
C LEU A 218 -24.98 -7.72 8.92
N LEU A 219 -25.86 -8.15 9.84
CA LEU A 219 -26.99 -9.04 9.52
C LEU A 219 -28.03 -8.36 8.63
N GLU A 220 -28.30 -7.06 8.82
CA GLU A 220 -29.20 -6.30 7.92
C GLU A 220 -28.71 -6.25 6.47
N GLY A 221 -27.39 -6.34 6.29
CA GLY A 221 -26.72 -6.32 4.99
C GLY A 221 -26.60 -7.64 4.27
N MET A 222 -26.82 -8.75 4.99
CA MET A 222 -26.45 -10.07 4.53
C MET A 222 -27.61 -10.74 3.80
N ASP A 223 -27.31 -11.56 2.80
CA ASP A 223 -28.32 -12.41 2.18
C ASP A 223 -28.90 -13.38 3.22
N VAL A 224 -30.23 -13.50 3.23
CA VAL A 224 -30.98 -14.25 4.26
C VAL A 224 -30.52 -15.70 4.39
N GLU A 225 -30.20 -16.34 3.27
CA GLU A 225 -29.70 -17.71 3.23
C GLU A 225 -28.36 -17.82 3.97
N ARG A 226 -27.43 -16.90 3.70
CA ARG A 226 -26.13 -16.87 4.36
C ARG A 226 -26.23 -16.51 5.84
N ALA A 227 -27.10 -15.56 6.19
CA ALA A 227 -27.35 -15.24 7.59
C ALA A 227 -27.91 -16.44 8.37
N ALA A 228 -28.72 -17.29 7.72
CA ALA A 228 -29.26 -18.50 8.34
C ALA A 228 -28.21 -19.63 8.45
N ASP A 229 -27.24 -19.69 7.55
CA ASP A 229 -26.15 -20.69 7.62
C ASP A 229 -25.09 -20.33 8.69
N ILE A 230 -24.95 -19.04 9.02
CA ILE A 230 -23.97 -18.52 9.99
C ILE A 230 -24.52 -18.48 11.44
N LEU A 231 -25.85 -18.40 11.63
CA LEU A 231 -26.52 -18.33 12.94
C LEU A 231 -26.98 -19.72 13.43
#